data_AF-A0AAV6IDP7-F1
#
_entry.id   AF-A0AAV6IDP7-F1
#
_cell.length_a   1.000
_cell.length_b   1.000
_cell.length_c   1.000
_cell.angle_alpha   90.00
_cell.angle_beta   90.00
_cell.angle_gamma   90.00
#
_symmetry.space_group_name_H-M   'P 1'
#
loop_
_entity.id
_entity.type
_entity.pdbx_description
1 polymer ?
#
loop_
_entity_poly.entity_id
_entity_poly.type
_entity_poly.pdbx_seq_one_letter_code
_entity_poly.pdbx_strand_id
1 'polypeptide(L)'
;MDLSHVMYLLLLSVDQIKMAEVKYPLEHFKTFNEFFIRELKPGARPIACMERDDVAVCGADSRLMAFQNVEDSLRFWIKGQKFSVQGLLGKESSFNAFTNGSLVIFRLAPQDYHRFHFPVSGTIEKFVDIPGCLFTVNPIAVNSKYCNVFTENKRVVSIISTRDFGKVCDFRHLTTS
;
A
#
# COMPACT_ATOMS: atom_id res chain seq x y z
N MET A 1 6.01 23.76 -24.94
CA MET A 1 6.46 22.61 -24.13
C MET A 1 5.39 22.44 -23.05
N ASP A 2 4.65 21.34 -23.06
CA ASP A 2 3.55 21.10 -22.12
C ASP A 2 4.10 20.88 -20.70
N LEU A 3 3.47 21.48 -19.69
CA LEU A 3 3.82 21.34 -18.28
C LEU A 3 3.82 19.87 -17.83
N SER A 4 2.96 19.04 -18.44
CA SER A 4 2.92 17.60 -18.21
C SER A 4 4.23 16.91 -18.61
N HIS A 5 4.78 17.28 -19.78
CA HIS A 5 6.05 16.76 -20.32
C HIS A 5 7.24 17.15 -19.45
N VAL A 6 7.27 18.39 -18.94
CA VAL A 6 8.33 18.86 -18.03
C VAL A 6 8.31 18.08 -16.72
N MET A 7 7.11 17.81 -16.18
CA MET A 7 6.96 17.05 -14.93
C MET A 7 7.35 15.57 -15.08
N TYR A 8 7.04 14.93 -16.21
CA TYR A 8 7.53 13.58 -16.49
C TYR A 8 9.05 13.52 -16.51
N LEU A 9 9.70 14.41 -17.27
CA LEU A 9 11.15 14.45 -17.39
C LEU A 9 11.83 14.70 -16.04
N LEU A 10 11.25 15.54 -15.19
CA LEU A 10 11.73 15.77 -13.83
C LEU A 10 11.65 14.49 -12.98
N LEU A 11 10.52 13.77 -12.99
CA LEU A 11 10.36 12.55 -12.21
C LEU A 11 11.25 11.40 -12.72
N LEU A 12 11.44 11.32 -14.04
CA LEU A 12 12.34 10.35 -14.67
C LEU A 12 13.81 10.61 -14.33
N SER A 13 14.21 11.89 -14.25
CA SER A 13 15.59 12.29 -13.94
C SER A 13 15.93 12.22 -12.46
N VAL A 14 14.95 12.47 -11.57
CA VAL A 14 15.16 12.49 -10.12
C VAL A 14 15.02 11.09 -9.50
N ASP A 15 14.10 10.25 -9.99
CA ASP A 15 13.69 9.05 -9.25
C ASP A 15 13.93 7.69 -9.95
N GLN A 16 14.66 7.66 -11.08
CA GLN A 16 15.07 6.45 -11.83
C GLN A 16 13.93 5.44 -12.09
N ILE A 17 12.84 5.87 -12.73
CA ILE A 17 11.80 4.95 -13.18
C ILE A 17 12.34 4.03 -14.29
N LYS A 18 12.16 2.71 -14.13
CA LYS A 18 12.53 1.70 -15.14
C LYS A 18 11.55 1.69 -16.32
N MET A 19 11.75 2.63 -17.25
CA MET A 19 10.87 2.77 -18.43
C MET A 19 10.81 1.53 -19.32
N ALA A 20 11.84 0.67 -19.30
CA ALA A 20 11.85 -0.58 -20.06
C ALA A 20 10.73 -1.56 -19.65
N GLU A 21 10.25 -1.48 -18.40
CA GLU A 21 9.20 -2.36 -17.85
C GLU A 21 7.79 -1.81 -18.12
N VAL A 22 7.66 -0.53 -18.48
CA VAL A 22 6.37 0.13 -18.71
C VAL A 22 5.76 -0.38 -20.02
N LYS A 23 4.46 -0.69 -19.99
CA LYS A 23 3.73 -1.29 -21.12
C LYS A 23 3.62 -0.37 -22.34
N TYR A 24 3.44 0.92 -22.10
CA TYR A 24 3.23 1.94 -23.14
C TYR A 24 4.35 2.99 -23.11
N PRO A 25 4.67 3.61 -24.26
CA PRO A 25 5.65 4.70 -24.32
C PRO A 25 5.10 5.98 -23.67
N LEU A 26 5.98 6.95 -23.36
CA LEU A 26 5.61 8.15 -22.57
C LEU A 26 4.52 8.99 -23.25
N GLU A 27 4.55 9.05 -24.57
CA GLU A 27 3.62 9.81 -25.41
C GLU A 27 2.19 9.27 -25.33
N HIS A 28 2.01 8.05 -24.81
CA HIS A 28 0.69 7.47 -24.58
C HIS A 28 -0.06 8.15 -23.43
N PHE A 29 0.65 8.66 -22.42
CA PHE A 29 0.04 9.19 -21.20
C PHE A 29 -0.31 10.67 -21.36
N LYS A 30 -1.61 10.98 -21.37
CA LYS A 30 -2.11 12.34 -21.56
C LYS A 30 -2.03 13.18 -20.30
N THR A 31 -2.05 12.53 -19.14
CA THR A 31 -2.03 13.21 -17.84
C THR A 31 -1.08 12.51 -16.88
N PHE A 32 -0.55 13.28 -15.93
CA PHE A 32 0.36 12.74 -14.92
C PHE A 32 -0.24 11.59 -14.14
N ASN A 33 -1.53 11.67 -13.82
CA ASN A 33 -2.24 10.62 -13.12
C ASN A 33 -2.22 9.31 -13.92
N GLU A 34 -2.41 9.36 -15.25
CA GLU A 34 -2.34 8.15 -16.10
C GLU A 34 -0.94 7.51 -16.07
N PHE A 35 0.11 8.31 -16.06
CA PHE A 35 1.49 7.82 -15.90
C PHE A 35 1.77 7.30 -14.48
N PHE A 36 1.18 7.92 -13.46
CA PHE A 36 1.33 7.50 -12.08
C PHE A 36 0.74 6.10 -11.85
N ILE A 37 -0.42 5.82 -12.47
CA ILE A 37 -1.07 4.48 -12.47
C ILE A 37 -0.70 3.61 -13.69
N ARG A 38 0.44 3.88 -14.34
CA ARG A 38 0.92 3.18 -15.54
C ARG A 38 0.87 1.65 -15.40
N GLU A 39 0.67 0.94 -16.50
CA GLU A 39 0.75 -0.52 -16.55
C GLU A 39 2.18 -0.98 -16.80
N LEU A 40 2.56 -2.11 -16.20
CA LEU A 40 3.79 -2.83 -16.52
C LEU A 40 3.52 -3.89 -17.59
N LYS A 41 4.57 -4.27 -18.32
CA LYS A 41 4.54 -5.37 -19.28
C LYS A 41 4.22 -6.69 -18.57
N PRO A 42 3.47 -7.61 -19.22
CA PRO A 42 3.32 -8.97 -18.71
C PRO A 42 4.69 -9.61 -18.44
N GLY A 43 4.82 -10.31 -17.32
CA GLY A 43 6.08 -10.93 -16.92
C GLY A 43 7.10 -9.99 -16.24
N ALA A 44 6.84 -8.68 -16.14
CA ALA A 44 7.72 -7.77 -15.40
C ALA A 44 7.76 -8.07 -13.89
N ARG A 45 6.70 -8.68 -13.36
CA ARG A 45 6.57 -9.10 -11.95
C ARG A 45 6.07 -10.55 -11.89
N PRO A 46 6.95 -11.55 -12.04
CA PRO A 46 6.55 -12.94 -11.86
C PRO A 46 6.16 -13.18 -10.41
N ILE A 47 5.00 -13.82 -10.19
CA ILE A 47 4.54 -14.19 -8.85
C ILE A 47 5.37 -15.39 -8.39
N ALA A 48 6.02 -15.26 -7.23
CA ALA A 48 6.75 -16.36 -6.64
C ALA A 48 5.78 -17.45 -6.16
N CYS A 49 6.16 -18.72 -6.33
CA CYS A 49 5.42 -19.86 -5.77
C CYS A 49 3.92 -19.89 -6.18
N MET A 50 3.58 -19.66 -7.46
CA MET A 50 2.18 -19.57 -7.93
C MET A 50 1.27 -20.75 -7.56
N GLU A 51 1.83 -21.94 -7.35
CA GLU A 51 1.08 -23.16 -7.01
C GLU A 51 0.92 -23.37 -5.49
N ARG A 52 1.39 -22.42 -4.67
CA ARG A 52 1.43 -22.51 -3.22
C ARG A 52 0.66 -21.38 -2.57
N ASP A 53 -0.52 -21.71 -2.05
CA ASP A 53 -1.35 -20.77 -1.29
C ASP A 53 -0.87 -20.55 0.15
N ASP A 54 0.12 -21.31 0.63
CA ASP A 54 0.77 -21.16 1.93
C ASP A 54 1.93 -20.13 1.93
N VAL A 55 2.12 -19.43 0.80
CA VAL A 55 3.14 -18.38 0.66
C VAL A 55 2.47 -17.06 0.29
N ALA A 56 2.63 -16.05 1.15
CA ALA A 56 2.21 -14.69 0.85
C ALA A 56 3.28 -13.96 0.01
N VAL A 57 2.84 -13.16 -0.96
CA VAL A 57 3.70 -12.38 -1.85
C VAL A 57 3.55 -10.87 -1.60
N CYS A 58 4.51 -10.08 -2.08
CA CYS A 58 4.40 -8.63 -2.01
C CYS A 58 3.29 -8.12 -2.95
N GLY A 59 2.31 -7.41 -2.41
CA GLY A 59 1.20 -6.84 -3.17
C GLY A 59 1.54 -5.56 -3.94
N ALA A 60 2.71 -4.95 -3.70
CA ALA A 60 3.11 -3.71 -4.36
C ALA A 60 4.65 -3.57 -4.43
N ASP A 61 5.12 -2.90 -5.49
CA ASP A 61 6.50 -2.41 -5.56
C ASP A 61 6.69 -1.35 -4.48
N SER A 62 7.46 -1.66 -3.45
CA SER A 62 7.51 -0.81 -2.27
C SER A 62 8.73 -1.08 -1.40
N ARG A 63 8.92 -0.23 -0.39
CA ARG A 63 9.72 -0.55 0.78
C ARG A 63 8.84 -1.25 1.81
N LEU A 64 9.22 -2.46 2.19
CA LEU A 64 8.46 -3.33 3.07
C LEU A 64 9.00 -3.30 4.50
N MET A 65 8.09 -3.33 5.46
CA MET A 65 8.39 -3.63 6.85
C MET A 65 7.44 -4.69 7.36
N ALA A 66 7.98 -5.72 8.01
CA ALA A 66 7.20 -6.81 8.59
C ALA A 66 7.46 -6.88 10.10
N PHE A 67 6.38 -7.05 10.85
CA PHE A 67 6.38 -7.20 12.30
C PHE A 67 5.63 -8.49 12.65
N GLN A 68 6.20 -9.28 13.57
CA GLN A 68 5.60 -10.55 13.98
C GLN A 68 4.26 -10.34 14.70
N ASN A 69 4.16 -9.26 15.46
CA ASN A 69 2.96 -8.83 16.16
C ASN A 69 2.79 -7.31 16.03
N VAL A 70 1.58 -6.82 16.31
CA VAL A 70 1.25 -5.40 16.18
C VAL A 70 1.92 -4.56 17.28
N GLU A 71 2.12 -5.13 18.46
CA GLU A 71 2.78 -4.48 19.60
C GLU A 71 4.23 -4.07 19.27
N ASP A 72 4.96 -4.88 18.49
CA ASP A 72 6.30 -4.56 18.02
C ASP A 72 6.27 -3.40 17.02
N SER A 73 5.27 -3.34 16.13
CA SER A 73 5.14 -2.22 15.18
C SER A 73 4.95 -0.87 15.88
N LEU A 74 4.22 -0.86 17.00
CA LEU A 74 4.02 0.29 17.88
C LEU A 74 5.31 0.74 18.56
N ARG A 75 6.19 -0.20 18.91
CA ARG A 75 7.47 0.08 19.57
C ARG A 75 8.51 0.64 18.60
N PHE A 76 8.60 0.08 17.41
CA PHE A 76 9.72 0.32 16.51
C PHE A 76 9.44 1.36 15.41
N TRP A 77 8.19 1.53 15.00
CA TRP A 77 7.88 2.32 13.81
C TRP A 77 6.84 3.41 14.06
N ILE A 78 5.73 3.09 14.73
CA ILE A 78 4.63 4.03 14.90
C ILE A 78 4.82 4.77 16.23
N LYS A 79 5.60 5.86 16.22
CA LYS A 79 5.86 6.69 17.41
C LYS A 79 4.64 7.49 17.93
N GLY A 80 3.47 7.35 17.28
CA GLY A 80 2.24 8.03 17.65
C GLY A 80 1.50 7.32 18.79
N GLN A 81 1.13 8.06 19.85
CA GLN A 81 0.48 7.52 21.06
C GLN A 81 -0.96 6.97 20.85
N LYS A 82 -1.50 6.97 19.62
CA LYS A 82 -2.92 6.66 19.34
C LYS A 82 -3.15 5.52 18.35
N PHE A 83 -2.12 4.82 17.89
CA PHE A 83 -2.34 3.70 16.97
C PHE A 83 -2.93 2.51 17.71
N SER A 84 -3.98 1.93 17.13
CA SER A 84 -4.59 0.69 17.61
C SER A 84 -5.10 -0.11 16.42
N VAL A 85 -5.11 -1.44 16.55
CA VAL A 85 -5.68 -2.35 15.53
C VAL A 85 -7.13 -1.97 15.24
N GLN A 86 -7.91 -1.73 16.29
CA GLN A 86 -9.30 -1.28 16.15
C GLN A 86 -9.40 0.06 15.39
N GLY A 87 -8.52 1.01 15.70
CA GLY A 87 -8.46 2.30 15.02
C GLY A 87 -8.09 2.17 13.56
N LEU A 88 -7.24 1.20 13.18
CA LEU A 88 -6.82 0.91 11.82
C LEU A 88 -7.91 0.19 11.02
N LEU A 89 -8.54 -0.83 11.60
CA LEU A 89 -9.53 -1.66 10.92
C LEU A 89 -10.94 -1.05 10.91
N GLY A 90 -11.17 0.00 11.69
CA GLY A 90 -12.47 0.63 11.86
C GLY A 90 -13.40 -0.16 12.79
N LYS A 91 -14.50 0.47 13.22
CA LYS A 91 -15.40 -0.12 14.22
C LYS A 91 -16.22 -1.31 13.71
N GLU A 92 -16.33 -1.47 12.40
CA GLU A 92 -17.18 -2.49 11.77
C GLU A 92 -16.47 -3.82 11.48
N SER A 93 -15.17 -3.89 11.68
CA SER A 93 -14.39 -5.09 11.47
C SER A 93 -14.22 -5.83 12.80
N SER A 94 -14.29 -7.16 12.76
CA SER A 94 -14.05 -8.00 13.93
C SER A 94 -12.56 -7.98 14.29
N PHE A 95 -12.11 -6.94 15.01
CA PHE A 95 -10.70 -6.74 15.37
C PHE A 95 -10.12 -7.92 16.19
N ASN A 96 -10.97 -8.67 16.88
CA ASN A 96 -10.58 -9.87 17.63
C ASN A 96 -9.90 -10.91 16.74
N ALA A 97 -10.30 -11.02 15.47
CA ALA A 97 -9.69 -11.95 14.52
C ALA A 97 -8.24 -11.57 14.13
N PHE A 98 -7.82 -10.33 14.42
CA PHE A 98 -6.50 -9.79 14.08
C PHE A 98 -5.64 -9.47 15.30
N THR A 99 -6.14 -9.78 16.51
CA THR A 99 -5.39 -9.57 17.75
C THR A 99 -4.21 -10.54 17.77
N ASN A 100 -3.01 -10.06 18.12
CA ASN A 100 -1.74 -10.79 18.01
C ASN A 100 -1.34 -11.24 16.59
N GLY A 101 -1.97 -10.66 15.56
CA GLY A 101 -1.61 -10.94 14.16
C GLY A 101 -0.30 -10.26 13.75
N SER A 102 0.32 -10.76 12.69
CA SER A 102 1.47 -10.11 12.06
C SER A 102 1.03 -8.89 11.24
N LEU A 103 1.90 -7.88 11.16
CA LEU A 103 1.65 -6.66 10.41
C LEU A 103 2.72 -6.47 9.34
N VAL A 104 2.28 -6.22 8.11
CA VAL A 104 3.18 -5.88 7.00
C VAL A 104 2.77 -4.52 6.46
N ILE A 105 3.72 -3.59 6.38
CA ILE A 105 3.53 -2.23 5.88
C ILE A 105 4.31 -2.07 4.58
N PHE A 106 3.59 -1.72 3.52
CA PHE A 106 4.14 -1.42 2.20
C PHE A 106 4.14 0.10 2.00
N ARG A 107 5.32 0.71 1.88
CA ARG A 107 5.46 2.15 1.60
C ARG A 107 5.95 2.35 0.17
N LEU A 108 5.08 2.92 -0.67
CA LEU A 108 5.38 3.24 -2.06
C LEU A 108 5.99 4.65 -2.13
N ALA A 109 7.06 4.78 -2.89
CA ALA A 109 7.63 6.05 -3.31
C ALA A 109 6.97 6.55 -4.61
N PRO A 110 7.05 7.85 -4.93
CA PRO A 110 6.46 8.40 -6.15
C PRO A 110 6.86 7.66 -7.44
N GLN A 111 8.10 7.14 -7.52
CA GLN A 111 8.55 6.36 -8.68
C GLN A 111 8.03 4.94 -8.77
N ASP A 112 7.50 4.38 -7.69
CA ASP A 112 7.10 2.98 -7.67
C ASP A 112 5.88 2.75 -8.59
N TYR A 113 5.53 1.48 -8.78
CA TYR A 113 4.32 1.10 -9.50
C TYR A 113 3.10 1.22 -8.58
N HIS A 114 2.22 2.20 -8.83
CA HIS A 114 1.07 2.53 -7.98
C HIS A 114 -0.19 1.73 -8.32
N ARG A 115 -0.04 0.42 -8.59
CA ARG A 115 -1.18 -0.50 -8.56
C ARG A 115 -0.93 -1.58 -7.51
N PHE A 116 -1.99 -1.89 -6.77
CA PHE A 116 -1.95 -2.83 -5.67
C PHE A 116 -2.53 -4.18 -6.10
N HIS A 117 -1.87 -5.24 -5.67
CA HIS A 117 -2.25 -6.62 -5.86
C HIS A 117 -2.50 -7.27 -4.51
N PHE A 118 -3.30 -8.32 -4.49
CA PHE A 118 -3.52 -9.07 -3.26
C PHE A 118 -2.31 -9.96 -2.96
N PRO A 119 -1.84 -9.98 -1.69
CA PRO A 119 -0.67 -10.77 -1.31
C PRO A 119 -0.96 -12.27 -1.19
N VAL A 120 -2.24 -12.68 -1.17
CA VAL A 120 -2.69 -14.05 -0.90
C VAL A 120 -3.92 -14.39 -1.74
N SER A 121 -4.08 -15.68 -2.05
CA SER A 121 -5.30 -16.24 -2.62
C SER A 121 -6.40 -16.31 -1.57
N GLY A 122 -7.64 -15.96 -1.92
CA GLY A 122 -8.77 -16.06 -1.01
C GLY A 122 -10.05 -15.44 -1.53
N THR A 123 -11.09 -15.47 -0.70
CA THR A 123 -12.38 -14.85 -0.97
C THR A 123 -12.51 -13.55 -0.21
N ILE A 124 -12.83 -12.46 -0.91
CA ILE A 124 -13.10 -11.17 -0.26
C ILE A 124 -14.46 -11.25 0.41
N GLU A 125 -14.49 -11.04 1.73
CA GLU A 125 -15.71 -11.07 2.52
C GLU A 125 -16.36 -9.70 2.65
N LYS A 126 -15.53 -8.66 2.80
CA LYS A 126 -16.02 -7.31 3.04
C LYS A 126 -15.02 -6.27 2.56
N PHE A 127 -15.56 -5.18 2.03
CA PHE A 127 -14.88 -3.90 1.91
C PHE A 127 -15.47 -2.92 2.92
N VAL A 128 -14.62 -2.18 3.61
CA VAL A 128 -14.99 -1.15 4.58
C VAL A 128 -14.32 0.16 4.18
N ASP A 129 -15.12 1.10 3.74
CA ASP A 129 -14.68 2.48 3.55
C ASP A 129 -14.61 3.18 4.91
N ILE A 130 -13.41 3.64 5.26
CA ILE A 130 -13.19 4.39 6.49
C ILE A 130 -12.94 5.85 6.10
N PRO A 131 -13.86 6.77 6.42
CA PRO A 131 -13.65 8.20 6.16
C PRO A 131 -12.52 8.73 7.05
N GLY A 132 -11.85 9.76 6.56
CA GLY A 132 -10.72 10.35 7.26
C GLY A 132 -10.12 11.53 6.51
N CYS A 133 -9.03 12.05 7.04
CA CYS A 133 -8.21 13.09 6.44
C CYS A 133 -7.35 12.54 5.30
N LEU A 134 -6.65 13.41 4.57
CA LEU A 134 -5.67 13.01 3.57
C LEU A 134 -4.30 13.56 3.96
N PHE A 135 -3.73 13.05 5.05
CA PHE A 135 -2.38 13.41 5.44
C PHE A 135 -1.34 12.72 4.54
N THR A 136 -0.20 13.37 4.35
CA THR A 136 0.94 12.78 3.62
C THR A 136 1.55 11.60 4.40
N VAL A 137 1.96 10.57 3.67
CA VAL A 137 2.70 9.40 4.20
C VAL A 137 4.22 9.59 4.13
N ASN A 138 4.69 10.82 3.96
CA ASN A 138 6.12 11.14 4.06
C ASN A 138 6.66 10.67 5.44
N PRO A 139 7.85 10.05 5.51
CA PRO A 139 8.43 9.58 6.77
C PRO A 139 8.43 10.60 7.91
N ILE A 140 8.57 11.89 7.61
CA ILE A 140 8.50 12.96 8.63
C ILE A 140 7.11 13.04 9.26
N ALA A 141 6.05 12.94 8.45
CA ALA A 141 4.66 12.98 8.92
C ALA A 141 4.27 11.68 9.65
N VAL A 142 4.69 10.52 9.14
CA VAL A 142 4.44 9.21 9.77
C VAL A 142 5.07 9.11 11.16
N ASN A 143 6.24 9.73 11.37
CA ASN A 143 6.92 9.76 12.66
C ASN A 143 6.57 10.98 13.52
N SER A 144 5.64 11.82 13.07
CA SER A 144 5.21 13.01 13.80
C SER A 144 4.33 12.62 14.99
N LYS A 145 4.47 13.35 16.10
CA LYS A 145 3.59 13.20 17.27
C LYS A 145 2.21 13.83 17.06
N TYR A 146 2.06 14.65 16.02
CA TYR A 146 0.87 15.49 15.81
C TYR A 146 -0.16 14.88 14.86
N CYS A 147 0.17 13.80 14.16
CA CYS A 147 -0.71 13.18 13.16
C CYS A 147 -0.62 11.66 13.27
N ASN A 148 -1.78 10.99 13.32
CA ASN A 148 -1.82 9.54 13.25
C ASN A 148 -2.25 9.09 11.86
N VAL A 149 -1.32 9.19 10.91
CA VAL A 149 -1.54 8.95 9.47
C VAL A 149 -2.26 7.62 9.23
N PHE A 150 -1.93 6.56 9.97
CA PHE A 150 -2.51 5.24 9.74
C PHE A 150 -3.98 5.09 10.16
N THR A 151 -4.42 5.80 11.20
CA THR A 151 -5.81 5.69 11.70
C THR A 151 -6.69 6.85 11.27
N GLU A 152 -6.11 8.01 11.01
CA GLU A 152 -6.83 9.24 10.65
C GLU A 152 -7.01 9.42 9.15
N ASN A 153 -6.16 8.78 8.32
CA ASN A 153 -6.34 8.88 6.88
C ASN A 153 -7.55 8.09 6.40
N LYS A 154 -8.21 8.67 5.39
CA LYS A 154 -9.19 7.97 4.56
C LYS A 154 -8.55 6.71 3.98
N ARG A 155 -9.25 5.60 4.07
CA ARG A 155 -8.74 4.31 3.59
C ARG A 155 -9.86 3.34 3.30
N VAL A 156 -9.51 2.31 2.54
CA VAL A 156 -10.38 1.16 2.30
C VAL A 156 -9.74 -0.06 2.93
N VAL A 157 -10.53 -0.82 3.68
CA VAL A 157 -10.12 -2.08 4.31
C VAL A 157 -10.82 -3.23 3.62
N SER A 158 -10.07 -4.25 3.21
CA SER A 158 -10.57 -5.46 2.58
C SER A 158 -10.27 -6.65 3.48
N ILE A 159 -11.29 -7.40 3.86
CA ILE A 159 -11.14 -8.63 4.64
C ILE A 159 -11.19 -9.82 3.68
N ILE A 160 -10.17 -10.65 3.75
CA ILE A 160 -9.98 -11.80 2.87
C ILE A 160 -9.98 -13.05 3.73
N SER A 161 -10.86 -13.99 3.38
CA SER A 161 -10.84 -15.34 3.92
C SER A 161 -9.90 -16.19 3.09
N THR A 162 -8.89 -16.75 3.74
CA THR A 162 -7.87 -17.58 3.09
C THR A 162 -7.85 -18.96 3.72
N ARG A 163 -7.40 -19.95 2.95
CA ARG A 163 -7.29 -21.33 3.44
C ARG A 163 -6.15 -21.48 4.44
N ASP A 164 -4.99 -20.93 4.12
CA ASP A 164 -3.74 -21.21 4.84
C ASP A 164 -3.36 -20.12 5.88
N PHE A 165 -3.80 -18.87 5.67
CA PHE A 165 -3.50 -17.74 6.58
C PHE A 165 -4.68 -17.35 7.48
N GLY A 166 -5.83 -18.04 7.37
CA GLY A 166 -7.06 -17.63 8.05
C GLY A 166 -7.58 -16.30 7.52
N LYS A 167 -7.79 -15.30 8.40
CA LYS A 167 -8.26 -13.97 8.01
C LYS A 167 -7.07 -13.05 7.70
N VAL A 168 -7.03 -12.55 6.48
CA VAL A 168 -6.07 -11.52 6.07
C VAL A 168 -6.79 -10.20 5.88
N CYS A 169 -6.23 -9.14 6.44
CA CYS A 169 -6.73 -7.79 6.26
C CYS A 169 -5.76 -6.99 5.39
N ASP A 170 -6.25 -6.52 4.23
CA ASP A 170 -5.54 -5.57 3.38
C ASP A 170 -6.14 -4.17 3.59
N PHE A 171 -5.31 -3.18 3.92
CA PHE A 171 -5.75 -1.80 4.09
C PHE A 171 -4.97 -0.88 3.17
N ARG A 172 -5.70 0.00 2.47
CA ARG A 172 -5.14 0.93 1.48
C ARG A 172 -5.46 2.35 1.87
N HIS A 173 -4.45 3.09 2.31
CA HIS A 173 -4.57 4.51 2.60
C HIS A 173 -4.70 5.31 1.31
N LEU A 174 -5.71 6.18 1.27
CA LEU A 174 -5.79 7.24 0.28
C LEU A 174 -5.04 8.44 0.84
N THR A 175 -4.05 8.92 0.09
CA THR A 175 -3.21 10.05 0.47
C THR A 175 -3.25 11.08 -0.65
N THR A 176 -3.10 12.37 -0.32
CA THR A 176 -2.76 13.36 -1.35
C THR A 176 -1.31 13.13 -1.76
N SER A 177 -1.11 12.79 -3.03
CA SER A 177 0.18 12.81 -3.72
C SER A 177 0.65 14.25 -3.94
#